data_AF-A0A7V1M8Y2-F1
#
_entry.id   AF-A0A7V1M8Y2-F1
#
_cell.length_a   1.000
_cell.length_b   1.000
_cell.length_c   1.000
_cell.angle_alpha   90.00
_cell.angle_beta   90.00
_cell.angle_gamma   90.00
#
_symmetry.space_group_name_H-M   'P 1'
#
loop_
_entity.id
_entity.type
_entity.pdbx_description
1 polymer ?
#
loop_
_entity_poly.entity_id
_entity_poly.type
_entity_poly.pdbx_seq_one_letter_code
_entity_poly.pdbx_strand_id
1 'polypeptide(L)'
;GYGVYVRYNRNELPYFTQWKMMGQGEYVVGLEPGNALVQGRVEERAAGRLQYLEPGEERTYTLEIGVLDGAEAIAQFEQEVKACGG
;
A
#
# COMPACT_ATOMS: atom_id res chain seq x y z
N GLY A 1 -22.63 2.89 4.40
CA GLY A 1 -21.65 3.64 3.58
C GLY A 1 -20.71 2.65 2.93
N TYR A 2 -19.90 3.09 1.98
CA TYR A 2 -18.89 2.25 1.34
C TYR A 2 -17.51 2.46 1.98
N GLY A 3 -16.72 1.40 1.99
CA GLY A 3 -15.28 1.44 2.25
C GLY A 3 -14.51 0.86 1.08
N VAL A 4 -13.20 1.08 1.06
CA VAL A 4 -12.26 0.42 0.14
C VAL A 4 -11.09 -0.10 0.95
N TYR A 5 -10.49 -1.20 0.51
CA TYR A 5 -9.28 -1.73 1.12
C TYR A 5 -8.25 -2.13 0.08
N VAL A 6 -7.02 -2.24 0.55
CA VAL A 6 -5.92 -2.91 -0.15
C VAL A 6 -5.28 -3.93 0.79
N ARG A 7 -5.13 -5.16 0.33
CA ARG A 7 -4.39 -6.23 1.00
C ARG A 7 -3.16 -6.54 0.15
N TYR A 8 -1.99 -6.62 0.77
CA TYR A 8 -0.74 -6.85 0.05
C TYR A 8 0.23 -7.64 0.93
N ASN A 9 1.20 -8.32 0.28
CA ASN A 9 2.27 -9.01 0.99
C ASN A 9 3.39 -8.03 1.37
N ARG A 10 3.61 -7.83 2.68
CA ARG A 10 4.64 -6.91 3.20
C ARG A 10 6.07 -7.35 2.86
N ASN A 11 6.29 -8.62 2.54
CA ASN A 11 7.60 -9.09 2.10
C ASN A 11 7.90 -8.71 0.63
N GLU A 12 6.85 -8.49 -0.17
CA GLU A 12 6.96 -8.08 -1.57
C GLU A 12 6.91 -6.54 -1.70
N LEU A 13 6.01 -5.90 -0.95
CA LEU A 13 5.84 -4.44 -0.89
C LEU A 13 6.04 -3.97 0.57
N PRO A 14 7.30 -3.76 1.01
CA PRO A 14 7.61 -3.45 2.42
C PRO A 14 7.24 -2.03 2.86
N TYR A 15 6.95 -1.13 1.93
CA TYR A 15 6.62 0.25 2.24
C TYR A 15 5.14 0.54 1.98
N PHE A 16 4.59 1.49 2.72
CA PHE A 16 3.24 2.00 2.51
C PHE A 16 3.24 3.52 2.62
N THR A 17 2.78 4.19 1.56
CA THR A 17 2.59 5.64 1.55
C THR A 17 1.10 5.97 1.56
N GLN A 18 0.70 6.93 2.40
CA GLN A 18 -0.63 7.52 2.36
C GLN A 18 -0.51 8.94 1.80
N TRP A 19 -1.11 9.16 0.64
CA TRP A 19 -1.19 10.49 0.04
C TRP A 19 -2.59 11.08 0.23
N LYS A 20 -2.67 12.36 0.61
CA LYS A 20 -3.94 13.07 0.80
C LYS A 20 -3.91 14.36 0.00
N MET A 21 -4.77 14.44 -1.02
CA MET A 21 -5.08 15.69 -1.70
C MET A 21 -6.45 16.15 -1.20
N MET A 22 -6.44 17.17 -0.34
CA MET A 22 -7.67 17.76 0.22
C MET A 22 -7.98 19.11 -0.43
N GLY A 23 -7.64 19.25 -1.72
CA GLY A 23 -7.84 20.47 -2.49
C GLY A 23 -9.31 20.67 -2.83
N GLN A 24 -9.72 21.93 -2.97
CA GLN A 24 -11.06 22.22 -3.47
C GLN A 24 -11.17 21.74 -4.92
N GLY A 25 -12.16 20.88 -5.20
CA GLY A 25 -12.33 20.25 -6.52
C GLY A 25 -11.46 19.00 -6.75
N GLU A 26 -10.51 18.72 -5.84
CA GLU A 26 -9.60 17.58 -5.91
C GLU A 26 -9.47 16.96 -4.51
N TYR A 27 -10.45 16.12 -4.16
CA TYR A 27 -10.53 15.45 -2.86
C TYR A 27 -10.29 13.95 -3.00
N VAL A 28 -9.02 13.55 -2.92
CA VAL A 28 -8.56 12.18 -3.20
C VAL A 28 -7.61 11.71 -2.11
N VAL A 29 -7.68 10.42 -1.79
CA VAL A 29 -6.70 9.73 -0.96
C VAL A 29 -6.04 8.61 -1.77
N GLY A 30 -4.72 8.53 -1.71
CA GLY A 30 -3.92 7.43 -2.23
C GLY A 30 -3.54 6.47 -1.10
N LEU A 31 -3.76 5.18 -1.33
CA LEU A 31 -3.21 4.08 -0.52
C LEU A 31 -2.16 3.39 -1.39
N GLU A 32 -0.88 3.56 -1.07
CA GLU A 32 0.23 3.24 -1.97
C GLU A 32 1.19 2.23 -1.32
N PRO A 33 0.85 0.92 -1.30
CA PRO A 33 1.84 -0.14 -1.05
C PRO A 33 2.93 -0.10 -2.12
N GLY A 34 4.19 -0.15 -1.71
CA GLY A 34 5.33 0.07 -2.60
C GLY A 34 6.55 -0.76 -2.24
N ASN A 35 7.36 -1.04 -3.25
CA ASN A 35 8.71 -1.59 -3.11
C ASN A 35 9.77 -0.50 -2.83
N ALA A 36 9.41 0.77 -2.96
CA ALA A 36 10.25 1.91 -2.66
C ALA A 36 9.45 3.02 -1.97
N LEU A 37 10.16 3.93 -1.30
CA LEU A 37 9.60 5.18 -0.79
C LEU A 37 9.50 6.23 -1.91
N VAL A 38 8.69 7.26 -1.67
CA VAL A 38 8.45 8.37 -2.63
C VAL A 38 9.60 9.38 -2.73
N GLN A 39 10.72 9.13 -2.07
CA GLN A 39 11.91 10.01 -2.05
C GLN A 39 12.69 10.01 -3.37
N GLY A 40 12.40 9.05 -4.26
CA GLY A 40 13.03 8.95 -5.57
C GLY A 40 14.39 8.25 -5.55
N ARG A 41 14.86 7.91 -6.76
CA ARG A 41 15.97 6.95 -6.96
C ARG A 41 17.30 7.40 -6.37
N VAL A 42 17.61 8.70 -6.40
CA VAL A 42 18.89 9.23 -5.89
C VAL A 42 18.97 9.04 -4.37
N GLU A 43 17.90 9.41 -3.68
CA GLU A 43 17.82 9.32 -2.22
C GLU A 43 17.77 7.87 -1.75
N GLU A 44 16.97 7.02 -2.41
CA GLU A 44 16.92 5.59 -2.09
C GLU A 44 18.27 4.90 -2.33
N ARG A 45 19.04 5.31 -3.34
CA ARG A 45 20.41 4.82 -3.55
C ARG A 45 21.35 5.27 -2.44
N ALA A 46 21.33 6.57 -2.11
CA ALA A 46 22.17 7.12 -1.05
C ALA A 46 21.87 6.48 0.32
N ALA A 47 20.61 6.14 0.56
CA ALA A 47 20.16 5.46 1.77
C ALA A 47 20.35 3.93 1.76
N GLY A 48 20.90 3.35 0.69
CA GLY A 48 21.12 1.91 0.58
C GLY A 48 19.85 1.07 0.48
N ARG A 49 18.71 1.67 0.16
CA ARG A 49 17.40 1.01 0.03
C ARG A 49 17.00 0.70 -1.42
N LEU A 50 17.72 1.27 -2.39
CA LEU A 50 17.45 1.04 -3.81
C LEU A 50 17.56 -0.45 -4.12
N GLN A 51 16.45 -1.04 -4.55
CA GLN A 51 16.38 -2.44 -4.92
C GLN A 51 16.90 -2.65 -6.35
N TYR A 52 17.51 -3.81 -6.56
CA TYR A 52 18.01 -4.27 -7.86
C TYR A 52 17.40 -5.64 -8.16
N LEU A 53 17.37 -5.99 -9.45
CA LEU A 53 17.11 -7.34 -9.94
C LEU A 53 18.34 -7.81 -10.71
N GLU A 54 18.83 -8.99 -10.38
CA GLU A 54 19.93 -9.62 -11.11
C GLU A 54 19.48 -10.15 -12.48
N PRO A 55 20.41 -10.46 -13.41
CA PRO A 55 20.06 -11.07 -14.68
C PRO A 55 19.29 -12.39 -14.49
N GLY A 56 18.04 -12.41 -14.96
CA GLY A 56 17.15 -13.56 -14.81
C GLY A 56 16.44 -13.66 -13.46
N GLU A 57 16.63 -12.70 -12.55
CA GLU A 57 15.84 -12.61 -11.32
C GLU A 57 14.40 -12.19 -11.66
N GLU A 58 13.44 -12.89 -11.07
CA GLU A 58 12.02 -12.57 -11.15
C GLU A 58 11.53 -12.12 -9.77
N ARG A 59 10.57 -11.19 -9.76
CA ARG A 59 9.90 -10.76 -8.53
C ARG A 59 8.41 -10.69 -8.77
N THR A 60 7.65 -11.28 -7.86
CA THR A 60 6.19 -11.29 -7.88
C THR A 60 5.67 -10.32 -6.83
N TYR A 61 4.61 -9.60 -7.18
CA TYR A 61 3.89 -8.72 -6.27
C TYR A 61 2.42 -9.10 -6.27
N THR A 62 1.89 -9.36 -5.09
CA THR A 62 0.54 -9.85 -4.85
C THR A 62 -0.22 -8.81 -4.05
N LEU A 63 -1.31 -8.33 -4.63
CA LEU A 63 -2.20 -7.39 -3.97
C LEU A 63 -3.65 -7.62 -4.40
N GLU A 64 -4.56 -7.27 -3.50
CA GLU A 64 -5.99 -7.33 -3.69
C GLU A 64 -6.58 -5.97 -3.32
N ILE A 65 -7.44 -5.44 -4.18
CA ILE A 65 -8.19 -4.21 -3.96
C ILE A 65 -9.66 -4.58 -3.96
N GLY A 66 -10.39 -4.14 -2.94
CA GLY A 66 -11.80 -4.47 -2.80
C GLY A 66 -12.64 -3.33 -2.24
N VAL A 67 -13.95 -3.47 -2.44
CA VAL A 67 -14.98 -2.56 -1.94
C VAL A 67 -15.69 -3.25 -0.78
N LEU A 68 -15.92 -2.49 0.29
CA LEU A 68 -16.72 -2.90 1.45
C LEU A 68 -18.08 -2.22 1.33
N ASP A 69 -19.14 -3.02 1.18
CA ASP A 69 -20.51 -2.51 1.07
C ASP A 69 -21.24 -2.64 2.41
N GLY A 70 -21.58 -1.50 3.01
CA GLY A 70 -22.33 -1.45 4.25
C GLY A 70 -21.48 -1.51 5.52
N ALA A 71 -22.12 -1.19 6.64
CA ALA A 71 -21.46 -1.08 7.94
C ALA A 71 -20.93 -2.43 8.45
N GLU A 72 -21.59 -3.53 8.11
CA GLU A 72 -21.19 -4.88 8.52
C GLU A 72 -19.86 -5.30 7.86
N ALA A 73 -19.74 -5.14 6.54
CA ALA A 73 -18.50 -5.43 5.81
C ALA A 73 -17.32 -4.58 6.32
N ILE A 74 -17.58 -3.31 6.65
CA ILE A 74 -16.57 -2.41 7.23
C ILE A 74 -16.14 -2.91 8.61
N ALA A 75 -17.08 -3.21 9.51
CA ALA A 75 -16.79 -3.67 10.86
C ALA A 75 -16.04 -5.01 10.88
N GLN A 76 -16.38 -5.93 9.97
CA GLN A 76 -15.66 -7.18 9.79
C GLN A 76 -14.21 -6.94 9.35
N PHE A 77 -14.01 -6.10 8.33
CA PHE A 77 -12.65 -5.81 7.86
C PHE A 77 -11.80 -5.11 8.93
N GLU A 78 -12.38 -4.24 9.75
CA GLU A 78 -11.68 -3.65 10.90
C GLU A 78 -11.20 -4.69 11.93
N GLN A 79 -11.98 -5.75 12.15
CA GLN A 79 -11.58 -6.86 13.02
C GLN A 79 -10.40 -7.63 12.43
N GLU A 80 -10.43 -7.91 11.12
CA GLU A 80 -9.33 -8.56 10.40
C GLU A 80 -8.04 -7.75 10.49
N VAL A 81 -8.10 -6.44 10.26
CA VAL A 81 -6.93 -5.55 10.36
C VAL A 81 -6.35 -5.55 11.78
N LYS A 82 -7.20 -5.51 12.81
CA LYS A 82 -6.76 -5.57 14.22
C LYS A 82 -6.09 -6.89 14.56
N ALA A 83 -6.56 -8.01 13.99
CA ALA A 83 -5.96 -9.32 14.19
C ALA A 83 -4.58 -9.47 13.52
N CYS A 84 -4.33 -8.75 12.41
CA CYS A 84 -3.03 -8.71 11.74
C CYS A 84 -1.99 -7.83 12.44
N GLY A 85 -2.43 -6.89 13.31
CA GLY A 85 -1.55 -5.96 14.03
C GLY A 85 -0.98 -6.58 15.31
N GLY A 86 0.10 -7.36 15.16
CA GLY A 86 1.02 -7.73 16.23
C GLY A 86 2.33 -6.96 16.15
#